data_AF-A0A1Y2FJQ6-F1
#
_entry.id   AF-A0A1Y2FJQ6-F1
#
_cell.length_a   1.000
_cell.length_b   1.000
_cell.length_c   1.000
_cell.angle_alpha   90.00
_cell.angle_beta   90.00
_cell.angle_gamma   90.00
#
_symmetry.space_group_name_H-M   'P 1'
#
loop_
_entity.id
_entity.type
_entity.pdbx_description
1 polymer ?
#
loop_
_entity_poly.entity_id
_entity_poly.type
_entity_poly.pdbx_seq_one_letter_code
_entity_poly.pdbx_strand_id
1 'polypeptide(L)'
;MEAVNAFVAQANKLYALKNFADAADKYADAAEEVAKVNGEDDPRNADILFLYGRCLFKLAIERSQVLGGGGTDDKQPGQPAVGATPNAAPKGPMFSFDGDEPEDEAEENPQEEGAQEDEFQNAWEVLDAVRIMYEKQQAGSSAEDEKDIKRKLGDTFELLGEIGLENGKSPTSLDLTAALTNKQAVFSAHSRECSSAHYMLALAQEYAPGDGNRAEAAKQLRLAIEGFEARLAEEGDESKKKDEKEMLDELQVKLAELEAPPERIMKEDIAKLFNTDESSLKESLVAAMQTSTDLSTLQS
;
A
#
# COMPACT_ATOMS: atom_id res chain seq x y z
N MET A 1 30.00 -3.29 18.97
CA MET A 1 28.73 -2.71 19.50
C MET A 1 28.76 -1.20 19.62
N GLU A 2 29.81 -0.56 20.13
CA GLU A 2 29.85 0.91 20.24
C GLU A 2 29.75 1.62 18.87
N ALA A 3 30.48 1.13 17.86
CA ALA A 3 30.37 1.63 16.49
C ALA A 3 28.96 1.46 15.89
N VAL A 4 28.34 0.28 16.06
CA VAL A 4 26.96 0.01 15.63
C VAL A 4 25.99 1.01 16.24
N ASN A 5 26.06 1.24 17.56
CA ASN A 5 25.17 2.19 18.24
C ASN A 5 25.35 3.63 17.73
N ALA A 6 26.58 4.04 17.40
CA ALA A 6 26.84 5.35 16.83
C ALA A 6 26.23 5.51 15.43
N PHE A 7 26.39 4.51 14.57
CA PHE A 7 25.76 4.50 13.24
C PHE A 7 24.24 4.52 13.32
N VAL A 8 23.64 3.68 14.18
CA VAL A 8 22.18 3.67 14.39
C VAL A 8 21.67 5.01 14.90
N ALA A 9 22.36 5.65 15.84
CA ALA A 9 21.98 6.96 16.34
C ALA A 9 22.03 8.04 15.25
N GLN A 10 23.06 8.01 14.40
CA GLN A 10 23.19 8.92 13.26
C GLN A 10 22.10 8.66 12.22
N ALA A 11 21.86 7.40 11.88
CA ALA A 11 20.81 6.98 10.94
C ALA A 11 19.42 7.41 11.41
N ASN A 12 19.08 7.16 12.69
CA ASN A 12 17.80 7.58 13.28
C ASN A 12 17.62 9.11 13.22
N LYS A 13 18.69 9.88 13.43
CA LYS A 13 18.64 11.35 13.32
C LYS A 13 18.36 11.78 11.88
N LEU A 14 19.04 11.19 10.90
CA LEU A 14 18.86 11.50 9.48
C LEU A 14 17.45 11.10 9.00
N TYR A 15 17.00 9.91 9.39
CA TYR A 15 15.66 9.41 9.11
C TYR A 15 14.57 10.35 9.66
N ALA A 16 14.73 10.84 10.90
CA ALA A 16 13.81 11.81 11.49
C ALA A 16 13.78 13.16 10.77
N LEU A 17 14.89 13.53 10.11
CA LEU A 17 14.99 14.71 9.24
C LEU A 17 14.52 14.44 7.81
N LYS A 18 13.96 13.25 7.53
CA LYS A 18 13.55 12.77 6.20
C LYS A 18 14.70 12.73 5.18
N ASN A 19 15.95 12.71 5.64
CA ASN A 19 17.10 12.49 4.76
C ASN A 19 17.32 10.98 4.63
N PHE A 20 16.47 10.32 3.83
CA PHE A 20 16.43 8.86 3.75
C PHE A 20 17.64 8.26 3.04
N ALA A 21 18.25 8.97 2.09
CA ALA A 21 19.46 8.52 1.41
C ALA A 21 20.63 8.41 2.40
N ASP A 22 20.97 9.48 3.11
CA ASP A 22 22.07 9.45 4.07
C ASP A 22 21.75 8.53 5.27
N ALA A 23 20.48 8.40 5.64
CA ALA A 23 20.05 7.47 6.69
C ALA A 23 20.27 6.01 6.26
N ALA A 24 19.95 5.66 5.01
CA ALA A 24 20.15 4.32 4.46
C ALA A 24 21.63 3.93 4.49
N ASP A 25 22.54 4.84 4.11
CA ASP A 25 23.98 4.62 4.19
C ASP A 25 24.42 4.29 5.62
N LYS A 26 23.90 5.03 6.62
CA LYS A 26 24.25 4.80 8.03
C LYS A 26 23.64 3.52 8.60
N TYR A 27 22.45 3.14 8.17
CA TYR A 27 21.88 1.83 8.53
C TYR A 27 22.64 0.68 7.87
N ALA A 28 23.11 0.85 6.63
CA ALA A 28 23.96 -0.13 5.95
C ALA A 28 25.30 -0.30 6.67
N ASP A 29 25.98 0.79 7.04
CA ASP A 29 27.20 0.77 7.87
C ASP A 29 26.97 -0.04 9.16
N ALA A 30 25.84 0.19 9.84
CA ALA A 30 25.48 -0.52 11.06
C ALA A 30 25.21 -2.01 10.81
N ALA A 31 24.49 -2.36 9.74
CA ALA A 31 24.18 -3.74 9.37
C ALA A 31 25.46 -4.53 9.05
N GLU A 32 26.40 -3.93 8.30
CA GLU A 32 27.69 -4.53 7.97
C GLU A 32 28.51 -4.80 9.25
N GLU A 33 28.57 -3.84 10.17
CA GLU A 33 29.30 -4.00 11.43
C GLU A 33 28.71 -5.08 12.34
N VAL A 34 27.38 -5.22 12.37
CA VAL A 34 26.73 -6.30 13.12
C VAL A 34 26.98 -7.66 12.45
N ALA A 35 26.91 -7.73 11.11
CA ALA A 35 27.17 -8.96 10.35
C ALA A 35 28.61 -9.46 10.53
N LYS A 36 29.61 -8.57 10.62
CA LYS A 36 31.01 -8.94 10.94
C LYS A 36 31.14 -9.68 12.28
N VAL A 37 30.26 -9.39 13.23
CA VAL A 37 30.30 -9.97 14.59
C VAL A 37 29.47 -11.25 14.68
N ASN A 38 28.27 -11.26 14.09
CA ASN A 38 27.31 -12.36 14.25
C ASN A 38 27.33 -13.37 13.10
N GLY A 39 27.84 -12.99 11.92
CA GLY A 39 27.54 -13.63 10.64
C GLY A 39 26.32 -12.97 9.98
N GLU A 40 26.28 -12.98 8.65
CA GLU A 40 25.28 -12.28 7.83
C GLU A 40 23.84 -12.76 8.08
N ASP A 41 23.64 -14.08 8.12
CA ASP A 41 22.33 -14.73 8.27
C ASP A 41 21.88 -14.92 9.74
N ASP A 42 22.59 -14.35 10.70
CA ASP A 42 22.28 -14.54 12.11
C ASP A 42 20.98 -13.80 12.48
N PRO A 43 19.99 -14.47 13.09
CA PRO A 43 18.72 -13.83 13.43
C PRO A 43 18.86 -12.60 14.33
N ARG A 44 19.95 -12.46 15.10
CA ARG A 44 20.21 -11.27 15.94
C ARG A 44 20.41 -9.99 15.12
N ASN A 45 20.58 -10.09 13.80
CA ASN A 45 20.72 -8.96 12.89
C ASN A 45 19.36 -8.37 12.46
N ALA A 46 18.25 -9.05 12.76
CA ALA A 46 16.92 -8.67 12.28
C ALA A 46 16.53 -7.24 12.61
N ASP A 47 16.80 -6.77 13.84
CA ASP A 47 16.39 -5.43 14.27
C ASP A 47 17.11 -4.32 13.49
N ILE A 48 18.39 -4.50 13.14
CA ILE A 48 19.10 -3.49 12.34
C ILE A 48 18.69 -3.54 10.87
N LEU A 49 18.49 -4.74 10.33
CA LEU A 49 18.01 -4.92 8.96
C LEU A 49 16.57 -4.42 8.80
N PHE A 50 15.73 -4.53 9.83
CA PHE A 50 14.38 -3.95 9.82
C PHE A 50 14.42 -2.43 9.65
N LEU A 51 15.28 -1.76 10.42
CA LEU A 51 15.45 -0.30 10.31
C LEU A 51 15.99 0.10 8.94
N TYR A 52 16.94 -0.67 8.41
CA TYR A 52 17.49 -0.47 7.08
C TYR A 52 16.42 -0.64 5.98
N GLY A 53 15.72 -1.77 5.94
CA GLY A 53 14.67 -2.05 4.96
C GLY A 53 13.54 -1.04 5.00
N ARG A 54 13.11 -0.61 6.20
CA ARG A 54 12.13 0.48 6.35
C ARG A 54 12.65 1.81 5.77
N CYS A 55 13.94 2.10 5.95
CA CYS A 55 14.55 3.31 5.38
C CYS A 55 14.60 3.25 3.85
N LEU A 56 14.99 2.09 3.28
CA LEU A 56 14.96 1.87 1.83
C LEU A 56 13.55 2.05 1.27
N PHE A 57 12.52 1.55 1.96
CA PHE A 57 11.14 1.76 1.54
C PHE A 57 10.75 3.24 1.50
N LYS A 58 11.12 4.03 2.52
CA LYS A 58 10.83 5.47 2.52
C LYS A 58 11.62 6.22 1.44
N LEU A 59 12.85 5.80 1.16
CA LEU A 59 13.64 6.34 0.05
C LEU A 59 13.00 6.03 -1.31
N ALA A 60 12.51 4.81 -1.50
CA ALA A 60 11.79 4.40 -2.71
C ALA A 60 10.52 5.24 -2.91
N ILE A 61 9.73 5.46 -1.86
CA ILE A 61 8.55 6.35 -1.90
C ILE A 61 8.96 7.79 -2.30
N GLU A 62 10.02 8.34 -1.68
CA GLU A 62 10.47 9.70 -1.97
C GLU A 62 10.87 9.87 -3.44
N ARG A 63 11.64 8.92 -3.98
CA ARG A 63 12.08 8.93 -5.38
C ARG A 63 10.92 8.72 -6.36
N SER A 64 9.95 7.89 -5.98
CA SER A 64 8.72 7.67 -6.74
C SER A 64 7.87 8.95 -6.88
N GLN A 65 7.74 9.73 -5.80
CA GLN A 65 6.91 10.95 -5.80
C GLN A 65 7.54 12.12 -6.56
N VAL A 66 8.87 12.22 -6.57
CA VAL A 66 9.60 13.27 -7.29
C VAL A 66 9.44 13.16 -8.80
N LEU A 67 9.21 11.94 -9.32
CA LEU A 67 9.08 11.67 -10.75
C LEU A 67 7.61 11.63 -11.23
N GLY A 68 6.65 11.30 -10.35
CA GLY A 68 5.21 11.27 -10.67
C GLY A 68 4.49 12.64 -10.66
N GLY A 69 5.22 13.73 -10.48
CA GLY A 69 4.69 15.09 -10.34
C GLY A 69 4.69 15.91 -11.64
N GLY A 70 4.14 15.39 -12.74
CA GLY A 70 3.98 16.15 -13.98
C GLY A 70 2.99 15.51 -14.94
N GLY A 71 1.80 16.10 -15.11
CA GLY A 71 0.84 15.71 -16.14
C GLY A 71 -0.62 15.65 -15.72
N THR A 72 -1.23 16.80 -15.41
CA THR A 72 -2.69 16.96 -15.58
C THR A 72 -2.94 18.04 -16.61
N ASP A 73 -3.71 17.67 -17.64
CA ASP A 73 -4.22 18.45 -18.77
C ASP A 73 -3.22 18.90 -19.84
N ASP A 74 -3.23 18.22 -20.99
CA ASP A 74 -3.58 18.93 -22.22
C ASP A 74 -4.28 18.05 -23.27
N LYS A 75 -5.27 18.65 -23.94
CA LYS A 75 -6.16 18.01 -24.92
C LYS A 75 -5.54 18.01 -26.32
N GLN A 76 -5.48 16.85 -26.99
CA GLN A 76 -5.74 16.77 -28.43
C GLN A 76 -6.50 15.50 -28.85
N PRO A 77 -7.27 15.56 -29.95
CA PRO A 77 -8.50 14.80 -30.12
C PRO A 77 -8.39 13.65 -31.11
N GLY A 78 -9.02 12.52 -30.78
CA GLY A 78 -9.63 11.63 -31.79
C GLY A 78 -9.25 10.15 -31.73
N GLN A 79 -9.86 9.39 -30.80
CA GLN A 79 -10.60 8.13 -31.06
C GLN A 79 -11.26 7.64 -29.75
N PRO A 80 -12.37 6.87 -29.83
CA PRO A 80 -13.51 7.03 -28.93
C PRO A 80 -13.35 6.37 -27.57
N ALA A 81 -13.80 7.09 -26.55
CA ALA A 81 -13.91 6.70 -25.16
C ALA A 81 -14.98 5.61 -24.95
N VAL A 82 -14.62 4.55 -24.23
CA VAL A 82 -15.53 3.79 -23.38
C VAL A 82 -15.16 4.12 -21.94
N GLY A 83 -16.14 4.65 -21.21
CA GLY A 83 -15.94 5.29 -19.93
C GLY A 83 -15.44 4.35 -18.84
N ALA A 84 -14.33 4.75 -18.23
CA ALA A 84 -13.98 4.41 -16.86
C ALA A 84 -13.83 5.74 -16.12
N THR A 85 -14.77 6.03 -15.23
CA THR A 85 -14.64 7.05 -14.20
C THR A 85 -13.59 6.55 -13.19
N PRO A 86 -12.47 7.26 -12.97
CA PRO A 86 -11.56 6.94 -11.88
C PRO A 86 -12.01 7.76 -10.67
N ASN A 87 -12.66 7.12 -9.70
CA ASN A 87 -12.80 7.73 -8.39
C ASN A 87 -11.49 7.47 -7.63
N ALA A 88 -10.83 8.57 -7.28
CA ALA A 88 -9.54 8.60 -6.63
C ALA A 88 -9.57 7.87 -5.28
N ALA A 89 -8.51 7.11 -4.99
CA ALA A 89 -8.19 6.69 -3.64
C ALA A 89 -8.09 7.93 -2.72
N PRO A 90 -8.64 7.91 -1.49
CA PRO A 90 -8.50 9.04 -0.59
C PRO A 90 -7.03 9.15 -0.16
N LYS A 91 -6.39 10.24 -0.57
CA LYS A 91 -5.07 10.67 -0.12
C LYS A 91 -5.20 11.15 1.34
N GLY A 92 -4.53 10.48 2.26
CA GLY A 92 -4.31 11.01 3.62
C GLY A 92 -3.50 12.32 3.59
N PRO A 93 -3.59 13.16 4.63
CA PRO A 93 -3.18 14.56 4.53
C PRO A 93 -1.67 14.73 4.65
N MET A 94 -1.02 15.19 3.56
CA MET A 94 0.22 15.95 3.67
C MET A 94 0.12 17.25 2.85
N PHE A 95 0.04 18.37 3.57
CA PHE A 95 0.18 19.72 3.05
C PHE A 95 1.64 20.04 2.68
N SER A 96 1.87 20.67 1.53
CA SER A 96 2.85 21.76 1.36
C SER A 96 2.47 22.64 0.15
N PHE A 97 2.58 23.95 0.35
CA PHE A 97 2.17 25.06 -0.53
C PHE A 97 3.40 25.92 -0.88
N ASP A 98 3.30 26.67 -1.99
CA ASP A 98 4.29 27.52 -2.70
C ASP A 98 5.35 26.75 -3.50
N GLY A 99 5.65 27.04 -4.77
CA GLY A 99 5.28 28.14 -5.67
C GLY A 99 6.34 28.24 -6.79
N ASP A 100 5.89 28.67 -7.98
CA ASP A 100 6.61 29.10 -9.19
C ASP A 100 7.29 28.05 -10.12
N GLU A 101 6.80 28.03 -11.38
CA GLU A 101 7.25 27.26 -12.55
C GLU A 101 8.67 27.67 -13.03
N PRO A 102 9.37 26.77 -13.74
CA PRO A 102 9.37 26.88 -15.19
C PRO A 102 9.06 25.55 -15.91
N GLU A 103 8.40 25.68 -17.06
CA GLU A 103 8.11 24.63 -18.05
C GLU A 103 9.40 23.94 -18.53
N ASP A 104 9.49 22.62 -18.42
CA ASP A 104 10.38 21.79 -19.23
C ASP A 104 9.64 20.49 -19.61
N GLU A 105 9.67 20.17 -20.90
CA GLU A 105 9.02 19.03 -21.54
C GLU A 105 9.59 17.71 -21.00
N ALA A 106 8.82 16.99 -20.17
CA ALA A 106 9.17 15.65 -19.70
C ALA A 106 8.90 14.61 -20.80
N GLU A 107 9.94 14.17 -21.50
CA GLU A 107 9.92 12.91 -22.24
C GLU A 107 9.82 11.75 -21.25
N GLU A 108 8.72 10.98 -21.28
CA GLU A 108 8.59 9.73 -20.50
C GLU A 108 9.74 8.78 -20.86
N ASN A 109 10.65 8.55 -19.91
CA ASN A 109 11.87 7.77 -20.12
C ASN A 109 11.72 6.37 -19.47
N PRO A 110 11.57 5.28 -20.26
CA PRO A 110 11.32 3.92 -19.74
C PRO A 110 12.43 3.37 -18.83
N GLN A 111 13.58 4.05 -18.78
CA GLN A 111 14.71 3.67 -17.93
C GLN A 111 14.51 4.09 -16.46
N GLU A 112 13.61 5.04 -16.18
CA GLU A 112 13.33 5.52 -14.81
C GLU A 112 12.30 4.64 -14.09
N GLU A 113 11.29 4.10 -14.79
CA GLU A 113 10.35 3.12 -14.21
C GLU A 113 11.07 1.85 -13.75
N GLY A 114 12.04 1.35 -14.53
CA GLY A 114 12.84 0.18 -14.15
C GLY A 114 13.68 0.40 -12.88
N ALA A 115 14.23 1.61 -12.70
CA ALA A 115 14.98 1.96 -11.51
C ALA A 115 14.10 2.05 -10.25
N GLN A 116 12.85 2.48 -10.40
CA GLN A 116 11.89 2.56 -9.30
C GLN A 116 11.43 1.17 -8.82
N GLU A 117 11.12 0.26 -9.76
CA GLU A 117 10.78 -1.12 -9.42
C GLU A 117 11.93 -1.82 -8.66
N ASP A 118 13.18 -1.55 -9.07
CA ASP A 118 14.38 -2.07 -8.41
C ASP A 118 14.49 -1.56 -6.95
N GLU A 119 14.12 -0.32 -6.67
CA GLU A 119 14.18 0.25 -5.30
C GLU A 119 13.17 -0.37 -4.35
N PHE A 120 11.92 -0.55 -4.80
CA PHE A 120 10.91 -1.27 -4.00
C PHE A 120 11.30 -2.74 -3.80
N GLN A 121 11.85 -3.38 -4.83
CA GLN A 121 12.32 -4.76 -4.74
C GLN A 121 13.46 -4.90 -3.72
N ASN A 122 14.43 -3.98 -3.72
CA ASN A 122 15.51 -3.97 -2.73
C ASN A 122 14.99 -3.83 -1.29
N ALA A 123 14.02 -2.94 -1.06
CA ALA A 123 13.40 -2.79 0.25
C ALA A 123 12.66 -4.06 0.68
N TRP A 124 11.92 -4.68 -0.26
CA TRP A 124 11.19 -5.93 -0.02
C TRP A 124 12.13 -7.07 0.36
N GLU A 125 13.23 -7.27 -0.36
CA GLU A 125 14.19 -8.35 -0.09
C GLU A 125 14.82 -8.25 1.30
N VAL A 126 15.19 -7.03 1.73
CA VAL A 126 15.73 -6.80 3.07
C VAL A 126 14.65 -7.12 4.13
N LEU A 127 13.40 -6.71 3.93
CA LEU A 127 12.32 -6.96 4.88
C LEU A 127 11.87 -8.44 4.88
N ASP A 128 11.95 -9.14 3.75
CA ASP A 128 11.69 -10.57 3.65
C ASP A 128 12.74 -11.38 4.43
N ALA A 129 14.02 -10.99 4.32
CA ALA A 129 15.08 -11.55 5.14
C ALA A 129 14.84 -11.31 6.64
N VAL A 130 14.40 -10.11 7.01
CA VAL A 130 14.00 -9.78 8.39
C VAL A 130 12.86 -10.65 8.88
N ARG A 131 11.81 -10.87 8.07
CA ARG A 131 10.70 -11.77 8.40
C ARG A 131 11.24 -13.16 8.73
N ILE A 132 12.06 -13.73 7.86
CA ILE A 132 12.65 -15.06 8.05
C ILE A 132 13.49 -15.11 9.34
N MET A 133 14.25 -14.07 9.65
CA MET A 133 15.02 -14.00 10.89
C MET A 133 14.12 -13.98 12.13
N TYR A 134 13.04 -13.20 12.15
CA TYR A 134 12.09 -13.18 13.26
C TYR A 134 11.34 -14.50 13.40
N GLU A 135 10.93 -15.15 12.30
CA GLU A 135 10.32 -16.49 12.34
C GLU A 135 11.29 -17.53 12.94
N LYS A 136 12.59 -17.46 12.60
CA LYS A 136 13.62 -18.29 13.23
C LYS A 136 13.78 -18.02 14.72
N GLN A 137 13.72 -16.75 15.15
CA GLN A 137 13.75 -16.40 16.58
C GLN A 137 12.53 -16.98 17.31
N GLN A 138 11.34 -16.92 16.70
CA GLN A 138 10.10 -17.43 17.28
C GLN A 138 10.15 -18.93 17.57
N ALA A 139 10.78 -19.72 16.69
CA ALA A 139 10.87 -21.17 16.85
C ALA A 139 11.66 -21.62 18.11
N GLY A 140 12.42 -20.72 18.74
CA GLY A 140 13.21 -20.99 19.94
C GLY A 140 12.92 -20.07 21.13
N SER A 141 11.85 -19.27 21.06
CA SER A 141 11.59 -18.18 22.02
C SER A 141 10.80 -18.63 23.25
N SER A 142 10.99 -17.91 24.38
CA SER A 142 10.08 -18.02 25.53
C SER A 142 8.72 -17.36 25.22
N ALA A 143 7.71 -17.53 26.07
CA ALA A 143 6.39 -16.94 25.85
C ALA A 143 6.38 -15.39 25.89
N GLU A 144 7.27 -14.77 26.67
CA GLU A 144 7.40 -13.30 26.71
C GLU A 144 8.09 -12.78 25.45
N ASP A 145 9.16 -13.46 25.02
CA ASP A 145 9.85 -13.17 23.76
C ASP A 145 8.94 -13.38 22.55
N GLU A 146 8.04 -14.38 22.59
CA GLU A 146 7.09 -14.67 21.53
C GLU A 146 6.14 -13.48 21.29
N LYS A 147 5.74 -12.75 22.34
CA LYS A 147 4.91 -11.56 22.21
C LYS A 147 5.66 -10.44 21.49
N ASP A 148 6.92 -10.20 21.85
CA ASP A 148 7.75 -9.19 21.20
C ASP A 148 8.03 -9.54 19.74
N ILE A 149 8.34 -10.80 19.46
CA ILE A 149 8.58 -11.29 18.11
C ILE A 149 7.32 -11.19 17.25
N LYS A 150 6.13 -11.52 17.77
CA LYS A 150 4.86 -11.31 17.05
C LYS A 150 4.61 -9.84 16.73
N ARG A 151 4.91 -8.93 17.65
CA ARG A 151 4.81 -7.49 17.38
C ARG A 151 5.73 -7.10 16.22
N LYS A 152 7.00 -7.53 16.26
CA LYS A 152 7.99 -7.27 15.21
C LYS A 152 7.57 -7.89 13.87
N LEU A 153 7.09 -9.13 13.84
CA LEU A 153 6.54 -9.77 12.64
C LEU A 153 5.34 -9.01 12.10
N GLY A 154 4.44 -8.54 12.98
CA GLY A 154 3.31 -7.71 12.59
C GLY A 154 3.73 -6.44 11.84
N ASP A 155 4.75 -5.76 12.34
CA ASP A 155 5.30 -4.55 11.70
C ASP A 155 6.05 -4.87 10.40
N THR A 156 6.80 -5.98 10.34
CA THR A 156 7.50 -6.42 9.12
C THR A 156 6.52 -6.79 8.00
N PHE A 157 5.50 -7.58 8.30
CA PHE A 157 4.47 -7.94 7.33
C PHE A 157 3.66 -6.74 6.86
N GLU A 158 3.42 -5.75 7.73
CA GLU A 158 2.76 -4.51 7.34
C GLU A 158 3.59 -3.74 6.31
N LEU A 159 4.90 -3.60 6.52
CA LEU A 159 5.80 -2.96 5.54
C LEU A 159 5.89 -3.74 4.21
N LEU A 160 5.95 -5.08 4.26
CA LEU A 160 5.92 -5.91 3.04
C LEU A 160 4.61 -5.71 2.26
N GLY A 161 3.49 -5.63 2.96
CA GLY A 161 2.19 -5.30 2.38
C GLY A 161 2.13 -3.88 1.81
N GLU A 162 2.66 -2.89 2.51
CA GLU A 162 2.76 -1.51 2.02
C GLU A 162 3.58 -1.43 0.73
N ILE A 163 4.75 -2.07 0.68
CA ILE A 163 5.55 -2.15 -0.56
C ILE A 163 4.74 -2.79 -1.69
N GLY A 164 3.98 -3.85 -1.38
CA GLY A 164 3.09 -4.49 -2.34
C GLY A 164 1.97 -3.60 -2.87
N LEU A 165 1.44 -2.69 -2.04
CA LEU A 165 0.46 -1.67 -2.46
C LEU A 165 1.09 -0.61 -3.36
N GLU A 166 2.32 -0.16 -3.05
CA GLU A 166 3.01 0.88 -3.82
C GLU A 166 3.52 0.36 -5.18
N ASN A 167 4.05 -0.87 -5.24
CA ASN A 167 4.67 -1.42 -6.45
C ASN A 167 3.70 -2.22 -7.34
N GLY A 168 2.45 -2.45 -6.89
CA GLY A 168 1.45 -3.23 -7.64
C GLY A 168 1.80 -4.70 -7.91
N LYS A 169 2.92 -5.20 -7.34
CA LYS A 169 3.48 -6.53 -7.55
C LYS A 169 3.73 -7.22 -6.20
N SER A 170 2.74 -7.86 -5.60
CA SER A 170 2.94 -8.74 -4.42
C SER A 170 1.67 -9.55 -4.08
N PRO A 171 1.77 -10.68 -3.36
CA PRO A 171 0.65 -11.23 -2.58
C PRO A 171 0.26 -10.30 -1.41
N THR A 172 0.02 -9.01 -1.66
CA THR A 172 -0.24 -7.95 -0.68
C THR A 172 -1.29 -8.33 0.36
N SER A 173 -2.38 -8.99 -0.07
CA SER A 173 -3.45 -9.43 0.83
C SER A 173 -2.97 -10.50 1.83
N LEU A 174 -2.02 -11.36 1.44
CA LEU A 174 -1.45 -12.39 2.31
C LEU A 174 -0.58 -11.75 3.39
N ASP A 175 0.31 -10.83 3.00
CA ASP A 175 1.20 -10.13 3.94
C ASP A 175 0.39 -9.32 4.96
N LEU A 176 -0.60 -8.54 4.51
CA LEU A 176 -1.44 -7.76 5.42
C LEU A 176 -2.36 -8.62 6.29
N THR A 177 -2.77 -9.80 5.81
CA THR A 177 -3.47 -10.78 6.66
C THR A 177 -2.55 -11.33 7.75
N ALA A 178 -1.29 -11.62 7.42
CA ALA A 178 -0.29 -12.06 8.39
C ALA A 178 0.06 -10.94 9.40
N ALA A 179 0.15 -9.69 8.95
CA ALA A 179 0.33 -8.52 9.81
C ALA A 179 -0.80 -8.41 10.83
N LEU A 180 -2.06 -8.42 10.36
CA LEU A 180 -3.24 -8.36 11.21
C LEU A 180 -3.28 -9.51 12.23
N THR A 181 -3.00 -10.73 11.79
CA THR A 181 -2.99 -11.93 12.65
C THR A 181 -1.99 -11.79 13.79
N ASN A 182 -0.76 -11.33 13.49
CA ASN A 182 0.27 -11.11 14.49
C ASN A 182 -0.09 -9.97 15.46
N LYS A 183 -0.66 -8.86 14.94
CA LYS A 183 -1.10 -7.72 15.76
C LYS A 183 -2.25 -8.10 16.69
N GLN A 184 -3.25 -8.84 16.23
CA GLN A 184 -4.37 -9.32 17.05
C GLN A 184 -3.94 -10.31 18.15
N ALA A 185 -2.81 -10.99 17.98
CA ALA A 185 -2.26 -11.88 19.00
C ALA A 185 -1.61 -11.12 20.17
N VAL A 186 -1.30 -9.83 20.02
CA VAL A 186 -0.52 -9.05 21.02
C VAL A 186 -1.19 -7.77 21.51
N PHE A 187 -2.05 -7.16 20.69
CA PHE A 187 -2.79 -5.94 20.99
C PHE A 187 -4.27 -6.23 21.23
N SER A 188 -4.98 -5.30 21.87
CA SER A 188 -6.44 -5.38 21.99
C SER A 188 -7.11 -5.20 20.62
N ALA A 189 -8.32 -5.74 20.46
CA ALA A 189 -9.05 -5.68 19.19
C ALA A 189 -9.26 -4.24 18.67
N HIS A 190 -9.49 -3.27 19.57
CA HIS A 190 -9.71 -1.86 19.24
C HIS A 190 -8.43 -1.00 19.36
N SER A 191 -7.26 -1.62 19.43
CA SER A 191 -5.99 -0.89 19.40
C SER A 191 -5.79 -0.17 18.07
N ARG A 192 -4.95 0.89 18.08
CA ARG A 192 -4.64 1.64 16.85
C ARG A 192 -3.97 0.72 15.82
N GLU A 193 -3.13 -0.19 16.29
CA GLU A 193 -2.41 -1.18 15.51
C GLU A 193 -3.36 -2.14 14.78
N CYS A 194 -4.37 -2.68 15.47
CA CYS A 194 -5.39 -3.54 14.85
C CYS A 194 -6.29 -2.77 13.88
N SER A 195 -6.74 -1.56 14.24
CA SER A 195 -7.55 -0.72 13.33
C SER A 195 -6.80 -0.36 12.05
N SER A 196 -5.52 0.02 12.17
CA SER A 196 -4.66 0.32 11.02
C SER A 196 -4.49 -0.91 10.12
N ALA A 197 -4.22 -2.09 10.70
CA ALA A 197 -4.06 -3.32 9.93
C ALA A 197 -5.36 -3.74 9.20
N HIS A 198 -6.52 -3.56 9.84
CA HIS A 198 -7.82 -3.75 9.19
C HIS A 198 -8.01 -2.79 8.00
N TYR A 199 -7.68 -1.51 8.16
CA TYR A 199 -7.76 -0.54 7.07
C TYR A 199 -6.83 -0.91 5.90
N MET A 200 -5.57 -1.23 6.19
CA MET A 200 -4.60 -1.63 5.15
C MET A 200 -5.06 -2.90 4.41
N LEU A 201 -5.56 -3.90 5.12
CA LEU A 201 -6.10 -5.10 4.48
C LEU A 201 -7.34 -4.80 3.62
N ALA A 202 -8.18 -3.84 4.02
CA ALA A 202 -9.30 -3.37 3.20
C ALA A 202 -8.81 -2.79 1.87
N LEU A 203 -7.75 -1.96 1.90
CA LEU A 203 -7.14 -1.42 0.68
C LEU A 203 -6.65 -2.54 -0.24
N ALA A 204 -5.90 -3.51 0.28
CA ALA A 204 -5.40 -4.61 -0.53
C ALA A 204 -6.51 -5.49 -1.13
N GLN A 205 -7.64 -5.64 -0.43
CA GLN A 205 -8.79 -6.37 -0.94
C GLN A 205 -9.56 -5.59 -1.99
N GLU A 206 -9.65 -4.26 -1.85
CA GLU A 206 -10.26 -3.37 -2.83
C GLU A 206 -9.49 -3.40 -4.15
N TYR A 207 -8.15 -3.34 -4.10
CA TYR A 207 -7.28 -3.33 -5.28
C TYR A 207 -6.82 -4.72 -5.73
N ALA A 208 -7.40 -5.80 -5.20
CA ALA A 208 -7.08 -7.15 -5.66
C ALA A 208 -7.43 -7.33 -7.16
N PRO A 209 -6.66 -8.12 -7.94
CA PRO A 209 -6.90 -8.30 -9.37
C PRO A 209 -8.35 -8.70 -9.70
N GLY A 210 -8.90 -8.14 -10.79
CA GLY A 210 -10.31 -8.30 -11.17
C GLY A 210 -11.16 -7.14 -10.65
N ASP A 211 -12.43 -7.41 -10.31
CA ASP A 211 -13.35 -6.40 -9.73
C ASP A 211 -13.06 -6.08 -8.24
N GLY A 212 -11.87 -6.45 -7.75
CA GLY A 212 -11.54 -6.45 -6.32
C GLY A 212 -12.42 -7.40 -5.51
N ASN A 213 -12.21 -7.41 -4.21
CA ASN A 213 -13.07 -8.08 -3.23
C ASN A 213 -13.78 -7.03 -2.36
N ARG A 214 -14.60 -6.17 -3.00
CA ARG A 214 -15.30 -5.05 -2.33
C ARG A 214 -16.06 -5.47 -1.07
N ALA A 215 -16.67 -6.65 -1.07
CA ALA A 215 -17.42 -7.15 0.08
C ALA A 215 -16.50 -7.45 1.28
N GLU A 216 -15.35 -8.09 1.05
CA GLU A 216 -14.38 -8.33 2.13
C GLU A 216 -13.70 -7.03 2.54
N ALA A 217 -13.37 -6.15 1.59
CA ALA A 217 -12.83 -4.82 1.89
C ALA A 217 -13.76 -4.01 2.81
N ALA A 218 -15.07 -3.99 2.51
CA ALA A 218 -16.07 -3.35 3.35
C ALA A 218 -16.16 -3.99 4.75
N LYS A 219 -15.99 -5.32 4.86
CA LYS A 219 -15.95 -6.01 6.17
C LYS A 219 -14.73 -5.58 6.99
N GLN A 220 -13.55 -5.51 6.38
CA GLN A 220 -12.35 -5.05 7.09
C GLN A 220 -12.45 -3.58 7.49
N LEU A 221 -13.02 -2.75 6.62
CA LEU A 221 -13.21 -1.33 6.90
C LEU A 221 -14.19 -1.08 8.07
N ARG A 222 -15.25 -1.89 8.20
CA ARG A 222 -16.12 -1.86 9.38
C ARG A 222 -15.37 -2.18 10.68
N LEU A 223 -14.51 -3.20 10.68
CA LEU A 223 -13.70 -3.54 11.85
C LEU A 223 -12.69 -2.44 12.20
N ALA A 224 -12.13 -1.76 11.20
CA ALA A 224 -11.30 -0.58 11.43
C ALA A 224 -12.12 0.51 12.15
N ILE A 225 -13.29 0.88 11.59
CA ILE A 225 -14.22 1.88 12.12
C ILE A 225 -14.63 1.57 13.56
N GLU A 226 -15.00 0.32 13.87
CA GLU A 226 -15.36 -0.12 15.23
C GLU A 226 -14.25 0.22 16.25
N GLY A 227 -12.98 0.05 15.86
CA GLY A 227 -11.86 0.41 16.72
C GLY A 227 -11.68 1.92 16.90
N PHE A 228 -11.90 2.74 15.87
CA PHE A 228 -11.91 4.21 15.98
C PHE A 228 -13.05 4.68 16.91
N GLU A 229 -14.26 4.15 16.72
CA GLU A 229 -15.42 4.47 17.55
C GLU A 229 -15.20 4.10 19.02
N ALA A 230 -14.64 2.91 19.29
CA ALA A 230 -14.33 2.48 20.65
C ALA A 230 -13.31 3.40 21.33
N ARG A 231 -12.22 3.79 20.63
CA ARG A 231 -11.21 4.70 21.18
C ARG A 231 -11.77 6.11 21.43
N LEU A 232 -12.62 6.62 20.53
CA LEU A 232 -13.30 7.91 20.71
C LEU A 232 -14.26 7.90 21.91
N ALA A 233 -14.91 6.77 22.19
CA ALA A 233 -15.79 6.61 23.33
C ALA A 233 -15.03 6.57 24.66
N GLU A 234 -13.82 6.00 24.66
CA GLU A 234 -12.94 5.92 25.84
C GLU A 234 -12.15 7.21 26.10
N GLU A 235 -11.88 8.01 25.07
CA GLU A 235 -11.16 9.28 25.22
C GLU A 235 -12.04 10.33 25.92
N GLY A 236 -11.57 10.82 27.07
CA GLY A 236 -12.27 11.82 27.87
C GLY A 236 -11.92 13.26 27.49
N ASP A 237 -10.82 13.45 26.76
CA ASP A 237 -10.31 14.76 26.36
C ASP A 237 -10.69 15.07 24.90
N GLU A 238 -11.70 15.91 24.71
CA GLU A 238 -12.16 16.34 23.38
C GLU A 238 -11.05 16.94 22.50
N SER A 239 -10.01 17.54 23.10
CA SER A 239 -8.90 18.10 22.33
C SER A 239 -8.06 17.05 21.60
N LYS A 240 -8.11 15.79 22.06
CA LYS A 240 -7.38 14.65 21.48
C LYS A 240 -8.21 13.83 20.50
N LYS A 241 -9.51 14.11 20.39
CA LYS A 241 -10.42 13.38 19.50
C LYS A 241 -10.39 13.86 18.06
N LYS A 242 -9.82 15.04 17.80
CA LYS A 242 -9.90 15.70 16.50
C LYS A 242 -9.43 14.78 15.36
N ASP A 243 -8.18 14.35 15.42
CA ASP A 243 -7.55 13.55 14.35
C ASP A 243 -8.23 12.18 14.19
N GLU A 244 -8.62 11.57 15.32
CA GLU A 244 -9.31 10.28 15.35
C GLU A 244 -10.72 10.39 14.73
N LYS A 245 -11.41 11.51 14.93
CA LYS A 245 -12.72 11.79 14.35
C LYS A 245 -12.63 12.10 12.85
N GLU A 246 -11.65 12.90 12.44
CA GLU A 246 -11.41 13.19 11.02
C GLU A 246 -11.15 11.89 10.25
N MET A 247 -10.29 11.01 10.78
CA MET A 247 -10.05 9.70 10.18
C MET A 247 -11.31 8.81 10.17
N LEU A 248 -12.10 8.81 11.25
CA LEU A 248 -13.36 8.07 11.29
C LEU A 248 -14.33 8.54 10.20
N ASP A 249 -14.49 9.85 10.03
CA ASP A 249 -15.37 10.43 9.01
C ASP A 249 -14.91 10.01 7.59
N GLU A 250 -13.61 10.02 7.31
CA GLU A 250 -13.04 9.53 6.04
C GLU A 250 -13.30 8.04 5.81
N LEU A 251 -13.10 7.20 6.82
CA LEU A 251 -13.35 5.76 6.72
C LEU A 251 -14.84 5.45 6.50
N GLN A 252 -15.74 6.22 7.12
CA GLN A 252 -17.19 6.08 6.92
C GLN A 252 -17.62 6.44 5.49
N VAL A 253 -17.04 7.49 4.92
CA VAL A 253 -17.27 7.85 3.50
C VAL A 253 -16.79 6.71 2.60
N LYS A 254 -15.56 6.23 2.79
CA LYS A 254 -15.01 5.13 2.00
C LYS A 254 -15.84 3.85 2.13
N LEU A 255 -16.38 3.55 3.31
CA LEU A 255 -17.27 2.41 3.49
C LEU A 255 -18.56 2.56 2.69
N ALA A 256 -19.16 3.75 2.69
CA ALA A 256 -20.37 4.01 1.90
C ALA A 256 -20.11 3.84 0.39
N GLU A 257 -18.94 4.26 -0.11
CA GLU A 257 -18.53 4.07 -1.51
C GLU A 257 -18.30 2.59 -1.86
N LEU A 258 -17.69 1.82 -0.97
CA LEU A 258 -17.48 0.39 -1.17
C LEU A 258 -18.79 -0.40 -1.17
N GLU A 259 -19.75 -0.01 -0.32
CA GLU A 259 -21.07 -0.63 -0.20
C GLU A 259 -22.06 -0.19 -1.28
N ALA A 260 -21.81 0.97 -1.91
CA ALA A 260 -22.61 1.42 -3.03
C ALA A 260 -22.58 0.35 -4.14
N PRO A 261 -23.73 0.09 -4.79
CA PRO A 261 -23.73 -0.82 -5.93
C PRO A 261 -22.69 -0.33 -6.94
N PRO A 262 -21.88 -1.23 -7.53
CA PRO A 262 -20.93 -0.83 -8.57
C PRO A 262 -21.71 -0.03 -9.60
N GLU A 263 -21.20 1.16 -9.98
CA GLU A 263 -21.84 2.03 -10.95
C GLU A 263 -22.21 1.17 -12.16
N ARG A 264 -23.49 0.81 -12.27
CA ARG A 264 -23.99 0.21 -13.48
C ARG A 264 -23.90 1.36 -14.46
N ILE A 265 -23.08 1.22 -15.51
CA ILE A 265 -23.27 2.05 -16.70
C ILE A 265 -24.76 1.89 -17.04
N MET A 266 -25.55 2.93 -16.77
CA MET A 266 -26.98 2.85 -16.97
C MET A 266 -27.18 2.66 -18.48
N LYS A 267 -28.22 1.92 -18.88
CA LYS A 267 -28.49 1.65 -20.30
C LYS A 267 -28.52 2.93 -21.16
N GLU A 268 -28.92 4.04 -20.55
CA GLU A 268 -28.95 5.37 -21.13
C GLU A 268 -27.55 5.94 -21.42
N ASP A 269 -26.54 5.61 -20.62
CA ASP A 269 -25.17 6.07 -20.82
C ASP A 269 -24.44 5.23 -21.88
N ILE A 270 -24.76 3.93 -21.99
CA ILE A 270 -24.34 3.11 -23.15
C ILE A 270 -24.96 3.66 -24.45
N ALA A 271 -26.25 3.99 -24.45
CA ALA A 271 -26.92 4.56 -25.63
C ALA A 271 -26.33 5.92 -26.04
N LYS A 272 -25.91 6.75 -25.08
CA LYS A 272 -25.20 8.02 -25.35
C LYS A 272 -23.79 7.80 -25.88
N LEU A 273 -23.02 6.85 -25.31
CA LEU A 273 -21.66 6.53 -25.75
C LEU A 273 -21.63 6.03 -27.21
N PHE A 274 -22.64 5.26 -27.61
CA PHE A 274 -22.74 4.74 -28.97
C PHE A 274 -23.67 5.57 -29.89
N ASN A 275 -24.21 6.69 -29.41
CA ASN A 275 -25.20 7.55 -30.09
C ASN A 275 -26.25 6.75 -30.88
N THR A 276 -26.75 5.67 -30.29
CA THR A 276 -27.58 4.67 -30.95
C THR A 276 -28.73 4.24 -30.06
N ASP A 277 -29.85 3.91 -30.69
CA ASP A 277 -31.04 3.45 -29.96
C ASP A 277 -30.89 2.01 -29.46
N GLU A 278 -31.71 1.66 -28.46
CA GLU A 278 -31.63 0.37 -27.76
C GLU A 278 -31.82 -0.84 -28.70
N SER A 279 -32.56 -0.68 -29.81
CA SER A 279 -32.74 -1.73 -30.82
C SER A 279 -31.44 -2.00 -31.58
N SER A 280 -30.77 -0.96 -32.07
CA SER A 280 -29.54 -1.12 -32.85
C SER A 280 -28.36 -1.66 -32.02
N LEU A 281 -28.33 -1.34 -30.72
CA LEU A 281 -27.34 -1.87 -29.77
C LEU A 281 -27.53 -3.38 -29.56
N LYS A 282 -28.79 -3.82 -29.41
CA LYS A 282 -29.11 -5.25 -29.29
C LYS A 282 -28.79 -6.01 -30.56
N GLU A 283 -29.11 -5.45 -31.72
CA GLU A 283 -28.79 -6.08 -33.02
C GLU A 283 -27.27 -6.19 -33.23
N SER A 284 -26.52 -5.13 -32.90
CA SER A 284 -25.05 -5.13 -33.01
C SER A 284 -24.40 -6.13 -32.06
N LEU A 285 -24.90 -6.25 -30.83
CA LEU A 285 -24.39 -7.21 -29.86
C LEU A 285 -24.72 -8.65 -30.28
N VAL A 286 -25.94 -8.91 -30.75
CA VAL A 286 -26.35 -10.22 -31.27
C VAL A 286 -25.52 -10.60 -32.51
N ALA A 287 -25.28 -9.67 -33.43
CA ALA A 287 -24.43 -9.88 -34.59
C ALA A 287 -22.98 -10.18 -34.19
N ALA A 288 -22.41 -9.43 -33.24
CA ALA A 288 -21.06 -9.69 -32.71
C ALA A 288 -20.95 -11.07 -32.06
N MET A 289 -21.94 -11.46 -31.24
CA MET A 289 -22.00 -12.79 -30.63
C MET A 289 -22.13 -13.91 -31.68
N GLN A 290 -22.92 -13.71 -32.73
CA GLN A 290 -23.06 -14.68 -33.83
C GLN A 290 -21.75 -14.84 -34.60
N THR A 291 -21.06 -13.74 -34.92
CA THR A 291 -19.74 -13.79 -35.58
C THR A 291 -18.65 -14.45 -34.72
N SER A 292 -18.72 -14.29 -33.39
CA SER A 292 -17.85 -15.01 -32.44
C SER A 292 -18.14 -16.51 -32.39
N THR A 293 -19.37 -16.92 -32.68
CA THR A 293 -19.75 -18.34 -32.71
C THR A 293 -19.29 -18.99 -34.02
N ASP A 294 -19.30 -18.26 -35.14
CA ASP A 294 -18.84 -18.75 -36.44
C ASP A 294 -17.32 -18.97 -36.52
N LEU A 295 -16.50 -18.26 -35.74
CA LEU A 295 -15.04 -18.48 -35.67
C LEU A 295 -14.66 -19.88 -35.16
N SER A 296 -15.54 -20.55 -34.42
CA SER A 296 -15.33 -21.95 -33.98
C SER A 296 -15.45 -22.97 -35.14
N THR A 297 -15.98 -22.55 -36.30
CA THR A 297 -16.06 -23.39 -37.52
C THR A 297 -14.91 -23.17 -38.50
N LEU A 298 -14.04 -22.18 -38.26
CA LEU A 298 -12.86 -21.86 -39.08
C LEU A 298 -11.59 -22.64 -38.70
N GLN A 299 -11.64 -23.54 -37.71
CA GLN A 299 -10.53 -24.45 -37.35
C GLN A 299 -10.69 -25.88 -37.90
N SER A 300 -11.23 -26.05 -39.11
CA SER A 300 -11.24 -27.35 -39.82
C SER A 300 -10.31 -27.34 -41.03
#